data_AF-A0A2D9L950-F1
#
_entry.id   AF-A0A2D9L950-F1
#
_cell.length_a   1.000
_cell.length_b   1.000
_cell.length_c   1.000
_cell.angle_alpha   90.00
_cell.angle_beta   90.00
_cell.angle_gamma   90.00
#
_symmetry.space_group_name_H-M   'P 1'
#
loop_
_entity.id
_entity.type
_entity.pdbx_description
1 polymer ?
#
loop_
_entity_poly.entity_id
_entity_poly.type
_entity_poly.pdbx_seq_one_letter_code
_entity_poly.pdbx_strand_id
1 'polypeptide(L)'
;MAKKQDWSREEQAVQAVQMAFDLSNDIQRAFRVSAAMQDMTTADMVRKVLHLPYRKGRARPRLTVTLKDEDFELLARKYELDPQDRAAIRQRVAEELQGFARQYLTASDQ
;
A
#
# COMPACT_ATOMS: atom_id res chain seq x y z
N MET A 1 4.30 -40.56 40.95
CA MET A 1 5.11 -39.44 40.41
C MET A 1 5.13 -39.56 38.90
N ALA A 2 4.33 -38.75 38.20
CA ALA A 2 4.25 -38.78 36.74
C ALA A 2 5.30 -37.85 36.13
N LYS A 3 6.14 -38.38 35.25
CA LYS A 3 7.20 -37.67 34.50
C LYS A 3 6.58 -36.54 33.68
N LYS A 4 7.01 -35.29 33.91
CA LYS A 4 6.78 -34.17 32.99
C LYS A 4 7.48 -34.50 31.67
N GLN A 5 6.73 -34.51 30.58
CA GLN A 5 7.29 -34.46 29.23
C GLN A 5 8.12 -33.19 29.12
N ASP A 6 9.38 -33.33 28.72
CA ASP A 6 10.27 -32.21 28.42
C ASP A 6 9.79 -31.50 27.15
N TRP A 7 8.97 -30.47 27.34
CA TRP A 7 8.57 -29.48 26.33
C TRP A 7 9.72 -28.53 25.93
N SER A 8 10.96 -28.86 26.30
CA SER A 8 12.13 -27.99 26.10
C SER A 8 12.62 -27.91 24.65
N ARG A 9 12.06 -28.68 23.70
CA ARG A 9 12.50 -28.69 22.29
C ARG A 9 11.51 -28.06 21.29
N GLU A 10 10.28 -27.79 21.70
CA GLU A 10 9.28 -27.12 20.85
C GLU A 10 9.25 -25.59 21.04
N GLU A 11 10.01 -25.07 22.02
CA GLU A 11 10.18 -23.63 22.27
C GLU A 11 11.23 -22.94 21.39
N GLN A 12 11.73 -23.60 20.34
CA GLN A 12 12.32 -22.86 19.23
C GLN A 12 11.20 -22.30 18.35
N ALA A 13 10.38 -21.42 18.95
CA ALA A 13 9.73 -20.37 18.20
C ALA A 13 10.88 -19.65 17.47
N VAL A 14 11.05 -19.95 16.19
CA VAL A 14 12.00 -19.27 15.30
C VAL A 14 11.54 -17.83 15.22
N GLN A 15 11.94 -17.03 16.20
CA GLN A 15 11.61 -15.62 16.24
C GLN A 15 12.24 -15.00 15.00
N ALA A 16 11.43 -14.28 14.23
CA ALA A 16 11.92 -13.59 13.05
C ALA A 16 12.95 -12.54 13.50
N VAL A 17 14.20 -12.72 13.11
CA VAL A 17 15.26 -11.72 13.32
C VAL A 17 15.12 -10.64 12.25
N GLN A 18 14.97 -9.38 12.67
CA GLN A 18 15.02 -8.24 11.76
C GLN A 18 16.48 -7.88 11.49
N MET A 19 16.87 -7.85 10.22
CA MET A 19 18.20 -7.38 9.79
C MET A 19 18.06 -6.01 9.13
N ALA A 20 18.88 -5.06 9.58
CA ALA A 20 19.05 -3.77 8.94
C ALA A 20 20.22 -3.82 7.94
N PHE A 21 20.10 -3.10 6.83
CA PHE A 21 21.13 -3.00 5.81
C PHE A 21 21.39 -1.52 5.50
N ASP A 22 22.65 -1.11 5.51
CA ASP A 22 23.06 0.21 5.06
C ASP A 22 23.26 0.20 3.55
N LEU A 23 22.24 0.65 2.82
CA LEU A 23 22.21 0.69 1.36
C LEU A 23 22.16 2.13 0.87
N SER A 24 22.76 2.40 -0.30
CA SER A 24 22.65 3.72 -0.95
C SER A 24 21.18 4.06 -1.28
N ASN A 25 20.90 5.35 -1.37
CA ASN A 25 19.54 5.86 -1.64
C ASN A 25 18.97 5.34 -2.97
N ASP A 26 19.84 5.20 -3.95
CA ASP A 26 19.60 4.70 -5.30
C ASP A 26 19.22 3.23 -5.29
N ILE A 27 19.91 2.38 -4.50
CA ILE A 27 19.52 0.97 -4.30
C ILE A 27 18.16 0.89 -3.60
N GLN A 28 17.96 1.63 -2.51
CA GLN A 28 16.68 1.64 -1.80
C GLN A 28 15.53 2.10 -2.71
N ARG A 29 15.78 3.09 -3.57
CA ARG A 29 14.82 3.58 -4.55
C ARG A 29 14.47 2.50 -5.57
N ALA A 30 15.46 1.78 -6.09
CA ALA A 30 15.22 0.68 -7.03
C ALA A 30 14.28 -0.37 -6.44
N PHE A 31 14.52 -0.80 -5.20
CA PHE A 31 13.63 -1.75 -4.52
C PHE A 31 12.21 -1.22 -4.33
N ARG A 32 12.04 0.05 -3.92
CA ARG A 32 10.71 0.67 -3.77
C ARG A 32 9.94 0.73 -5.10
N VAL A 33 10.62 1.13 -6.18
CA VAL A 33 10.02 1.22 -7.51
C VAL A 33 9.64 -0.17 -8.01
N SER A 34 10.54 -1.15 -7.96
CA SER A 34 10.25 -2.51 -8.40
C SER A 34 9.12 -3.15 -7.60
N ALA A 35 9.06 -2.91 -6.29
CA ALA A 35 7.98 -3.40 -5.43
C ALA A 35 6.62 -2.80 -5.83
N ALA A 36 6.58 -1.48 -6.06
CA ALA A 36 5.37 -0.79 -6.51
C ALA A 36 4.88 -1.31 -7.87
N MET A 37 5.78 -1.51 -8.85
CA MET A 37 5.42 -2.02 -10.19
C MET A 37 4.85 -3.45 -10.16
N GLN A 38 5.12 -4.22 -9.10
CA GLN A 38 4.66 -5.61 -8.96
C GLN A 38 3.60 -5.78 -7.88
N ASP A 39 2.97 -4.67 -7.43
CA ASP A 39 1.93 -4.67 -6.41
C ASP A 39 2.34 -5.41 -5.11
N MET A 40 3.61 -5.27 -4.68
CA MET A 40 4.13 -5.90 -3.46
C MET A 40 4.84 -4.92 -2.54
N THR A 41 5.08 -5.34 -1.29
CA THR A 41 5.84 -4.52 -0.35
C THR A 41 7.34 -4.60 -0.66
N THR A 42 8.11 -3.58 -0.25
CA THR A 42 9.57 -3.61 -0.35
C THR A 42 10.17 -4.83 0.37
N ALA A 43 9.58 -5.24 1.51
CA ALA A 43 10.02 -6.43 2.23
C ALA A 43 9.78 -7.71 1.44
N ASP A 44 8.61 -7.86 0.81
CA ASP A 44 8.33 -9.00 -0.07
C ASP A 44 9.24 -8.99 -1.31
N MET A 45 9.58 -7.82 -1.85
CA MET A 45 10.54 -7.69 -2.94
C MET A 45 11.93 -8.18 -2.53
N VAL A 46 12.42 -7.79 -1.34
CA VAL A 46 13.70 -8.30 -0.80
C VAL A 46 13.63 -9.82 -0.64
N ARG A 47 12.54 -10.36 -0.08
CA ARG A 47 12.36 -11.81 0.06
C ARG A 47 12.34 -12.51 -1.31
N LYS A 48 11.69 -11.92 -2.30
CA LYS A 48 11.64 -12.43 -3.68
C LYS A 48 13.03 -12.49 -4.31
N VAL A 49 13.83 -11.43 -4.19
CA VAL A 49 15.22 -11.37 -4.69
C VAL A 49 16.11 -12.41 -4.00
N LEU A 50 15.88 -12.65 -2.70
CA LEU A 50 16.59 -13.67 -1.92
C LEU A 50 16.02 -15.09 -2.10
N HIS A 51 15.06 -15.30 -3.02
CA HIS A 51 14.38 -16.57 -3.24
C HIS A 51 13.70 -17.17 -1.98
N LEU A 52 13.26 -16.32 -1.06
CA LEU A 52 12.55 -16.70 0.16
C LEU A 52 11.02 -16.70 -0.06
N PRO A 53 10.24 -17.51 0.70
CA PRO A 53 8.78 -17.47 0.65
C PRO A 53 8.25 -16.09 1.04
N TYR A 54 7.31 -15.52 0.28
CA TYR A 54 6.72 -14.20 0.56
C TYR A 54 5.20 -14.22 0.35
N ARG A 55 4.49 -13.24 0.92
CA ARG A 55 3.03 -13.19 0.80
C ARG A 55 2.65 -12.70 -0.60
N LYS A 56 2.07 -13.59 -1.41
CA LYS A 56 1.48 -13.26 -2.71
C LYS A 56 0.04 -12.78 -2.50
N GLY A 57 -0.13 -11.61 -1.90
CA GLY A 57 -1.44 -11.07 -1.56
C GLY A 57 -1.60 -9.67 -2.10
N ARG A 58 -2.46 -9.51 -3.11
CA ARG A 58 -2.91 -8.21 -3.63
C ARG A 58 -3.65 -7.48 -2.50
N ALA A 59 -2.94 -6.68 -1.71
CA ALA A 59 -3.61 -5.72 -0.84
C ALA A 59 -4.55 -4.90 -1.73
N ARG A 60 -5.82 -4.78 -1.37
CA ARG A 60 -6.77 -3.99 -2.18
C ARG A 60 -6.17 -2.59 -2.32
N PRO A 61 -5.82 -2.14 -3.54
CA PRO A 61 -5.26 -0.81 -3.71
C PRO A 61 -6.34 0.18 -3.26
N ARG A 62 -6.07 0.91 -2.19
CA ARG A 62 -6.93 1.98 -1.68
C ARG A 62 -6.21 3.29 -1.95
N LEU A 63 -6.85 4.16 -2.71
CA LEU A 63 -6.46 5.56 -2.75
C LEU A 63 -7.16 6.25 -1.57
N THR A 64 -6.37 6.80 -0.65
CA THR A 64 -6.89 7.53 0.52
C THR A 64 -6.31 8.93 0.53
N VAL A 65 -7.17 9.91 0.75
CA VAL A 65 -6.81 11.31 0.90
C VAL A 65 -7.56 11.85 2.12
N THR A 66 -6.87 12.67 2.91
CA THR A 66 -7.48 13.39 4.04
C THR A 66 -7.88 14.77 3.55
N LEU A 67 -9.16 15.11 3.69
CA LEU A 67 -9.71 16.41 3.32
C LEU A 67 -10.21 17.11 4.58
N LYS A 68 -9.90 18.40 4.70
CA LYS A 68 -10.42 19.31 5.72
C LYS A 68 -11.70 19.98 5.23
N ASP A 69 -12.40 20.67 6.12
CA ASP A 69 -13.65 21.35 5.77
C ASP A 69 -13.46 22.43 4.70
N GLU A 70 -12.34 23.16 4.75
CA GLU A 70 -11.94 24.12 3.71
C GLU A 70 -11.82 23.46 2.32
N ASP A 71 -11.34 22.22 2.25
CA ASP A 71 -11.25 21.48 0.99
C ASP A 71 -12.63 21.14 0.44
N PHE A 72 -13.60 20.81 1.31
CA PHE A 72 -14.98 20.57 0.90
C PHE A 72 -15.63 21.84 0.36
N GLU A 73 -15.33 23.02 0.93
CA GLU A 73 -15.82 24.30 0.38
C GLU A 73 -15.26 24.58 -1.01
N LEU A 74 -13.97 24.32 -1.23
CA LEU A 74 -13.33 24.49 -2.53
C LEU A 74 -13.88 23.52 -3.57
N LEU A 75 -14.06 22.25 -3.19
CA LEU A 75 -14.62 21.22 -4.07
C LEU A 75 -16.08 21.50 -4.40
N ALA A 76 -16.87 21.97 -3.42
CA ALA A 76 -18.25 22.36 -3.64
C ALA A 76 -18.36 23.51 -4.65
N ARG A 77 -17.51 24.54 -4.53
CA ARG A 77 -17.43 25.63 -5.52
C ARG A 77 -17.02 25.12 -6.90
N LYS A 78 -16.04 24.21 -6.97
CA LYS A 78 -15.56 23.62 -8.23
C LYS A 78 -16.66 22.83 -8.96
N TYR A 79 -17.47 22.09 -8.21
CA TYR A 79 -18.52 21.23 -8.77
C TYR A 79 -19.91 21.87 -8.79
N GLU A 80 -20.03 23.13 -8.35
CA GLU A 80 -21.29 23.84 -8.20
C GLU A 80 -22.30 23.08 -7.31
N LEU A 81 -21.79 22.54 -6.20
CA LEU A 81 -22.56 21.77 -5.21
C LEU A 81 -22.65 22.52 -3.87
N ASP A 82 -23.55 22.05 -3.00
CA ASP A 82 -23.60 22.49 -1.60
C ASP A 82 -22.39 21.92 -0.83
N PRO A 83 -21.60 22.76 -0.12
CA PRO A 83 -20.49 22.30 0.73
C PRO A 83 -20.91 21.34 1.86
N GLN A 84 -22.17 21.35 2.26
CA GLN A 84 -22.72 20.40 3.22
C GLN A 84 -23.09 19.04 2.59
N ASP A 85 -23.28 18.98 1.27
CA ASP A 85 -23.51 17.73 0.55
C ASP A 85 -22.20 16.97 0.26
N ARG A 86 -21.60 16.46 1.34
CA ARG A 86 -20.38 15.64 1.27
C ARG A 86 -20.59 14.34 0.47
N ALA A 87 -21.82 13.89 0.26
CA ALA A 87 -22.08 12.71 -0.55
C ALA A 87 -21.93 13.03 -2.04
N ALA A 88 -22.58 14.09 -2.51
CA ALA A 88 -22.45 14.57 -3.89
C ALA A 88 -21.01 14.97 -4.23
N ILE A 89 -20.33 15.68 -3.32
CA ILE A 89 -18.91 16.04 -3.51
C ILE A 89 -18.05 14.79 -3.67
N ARG A 90 -18.21 13.79 -2.80
CA ARG A 90 -17.45 12.51 -2.91
C ARG A 90 -17.71 11.79 -4.22
N GLN A 91 -18.95 11.80 -4.71
CA GLN A 91 -19.31 11.19 -5.98
C GLN A 91 -18.60 11.89 -7.15
N ARG A 92 -18.64 13.23 -7.21
CA ARG A 92 -17.94 14.00 -8.25
C ARG A 92 -16.43 13.86 -8.20
N VAL A 93 -15.84 13.82 -7.01
CA VAL A 93 -14.41 13.51 -6.83
C VAL A 93 -14.08 12.12 -7.36
N ALA A 94 -14.89 11.10 -7.04
CA ALA A 94 -14.66 9.74 -7.51
C ALA A 94 -14.72 9.65 -9.05
N GLU A 95 -15.66 10.34 -9.68
CA GLU A 95 -15.77 10.42 -11.14
C GLU A 95 -14.54 11.10 -11.77
N GLU A 96 -14.08 12.22 -11.21
CA GLU A 96 -12.89 12.92 -11.70
C GLU A 96 -11.63 12.05 -11.58
N LEU A 97 -11.44 11.38 -10.44
CA LEU A 97 -10.31 10.48 -10.22
C LEU A 97 -10.33 9.28 -11.18
N GLN A 98 -11.51 8.72 -11.46
CA GLN A 98 -11.66 7.68 -12.48
C GLN A 98 -11.34 8.19 -13.88
N GLY A 99 -11.76 9.42 -14.21
CA GLY A 99 -11.43 10.07 -15.48
C GLY A 99 -9.92 10.21 -15.67
N PHE A 100 -9.24 10.75 -14.66
CA PHE A 100 -7.77 10.86 -14.64
C PHE A 100 -7.10 9.49 -14.83
N ALA A 101 -7.50 8.48 -14.05
CA ALA A 101 -6.91 7.15 -14.13
C ALA A 101 -7.10 6.52 -15.52
N ARG A 102 -8.28 6.66 -16.12
CA ARG A 102 -8.56 6.15 -17.48
C ARG A 102 -7.67 6.83 -18.51
N GLN A 103 -7.52 8.16 -18.46
CA GLN A 103 -6.65 8.88 -19.40
C GLN A 103 -5.20 8.43 -19.28
N TYR A 104 -4.69 8.28 -18.06
CA TYR A 104 -3.32 7.82 -17.82
C TYR A 104 -3.11 6.38 -18.33
N LEU A 105 -4.04 5.47 -18.05
CA LEU A 105 -3.95 4.09 -18.50
C LEU A 105 -4.00 3.98 -20.03
N THR A 106 -4.87 4.74 -20.71
CA THR A 106 -4.94 4.75 -22.18
C THR A 106 -3.67 5.33 -22.81
N ALA A 107 -3.09 6.38 -22.23
CA ALA A 107 -1.84 6.98 -22.72
C ALA A 107 -0.60 6.11 -22.47
N SER A 108 -0.69 5.18 -21.51
CA SER A 108 0.39 4.23 -21.19
C SER A 108 0.42 3.00 -22.11
N ASP A 109 -0.67 2.76 -22.85
CA ASP A 109 -0.86 1.63 -23.78
C ASP A 109 -0.51 2.02 -25.24
N GLN A 110 -0.10 3.27 -25.47
CA GLN A 110 0.32 3.80 -26.79
C GLN A 110 1.83 4.01 -26.89
#